data_AF-A0A7S2U5G4-F1
#
_entry.id   AF-A0A7S2U5G4-F1
#
_cell.length_a   1.000
_cell.length_b   1.000
_cell.length_c   1.000
_cell.angle_alpha   90.00
_cell.angle_beta   90.00
_cell.angle_gamma   90.00
#
_symmetry.space_group_name_H-M   'P 1'
#
loop_
_entity.id
_entity.type
_entity.pdbx_description
1 polymer ?
#
loop_
_entity_poly.entity_id
_entity_poly.type
_entity_poly.pdbx_seq_one_letter_code
_entity_poly.pdbx_strand_id
1 'polypeptide(L)'
;TVQSVIQGRFKSPNVLMSRCVTGQAFDRPARKLPARWILSGAVKLMSRLAPQLQVQLHNTNQPRFLSPLLSTAQTVLLHTDIKSSPAIHDDAIKEPSPIESTSLIQVLQPNAQKTPIKSITDRRKKRKKASDSLFVQQDSKLCFDTSTVYTFEFYQHLLLMDEMALNLGKALGGKHSLAPMLNGQP
;
A
#
# COMPACT_ATOMS: atom_id res chain seq x y z
N THR A 1 -15.22 -0.10 -8.36
CA THR A 1 -13.87 0.05 -7.79
C THR A 1 -14.03 0.47 -6.36
N VAL A 2 -13.47 -0.28 -5.41
CA VAL A 2 -13.53 0.12 -3.99
C VAL A 2 -12.36 1.05 -3.71
N GLN A 3 -12.68 2.24 -3.20
CA GLN A 3 -11.71 3.19 -2.67
C GLN A 3 -11.72 3.02 -1.14
N SER A 4 -10.54 2.93 -0.55
CA SER A 4 -10.38 2.91 0.91
C SER A 4 -9.49 4.06 1.32
N VAL A 5 -9.99 4.89 2.23
CA VAL A 5 -9.26 6.04 2.78
C VAL A 5 -9.13 5.84 4.27
N ILE A 6 -7.89 5.90 4.77
CA ILE A 6 -7.57 5.78 6.18
C ILE A 6 -6.91 7.08 6.61
N GLN A 7 -7.51 7.78 7.57
CA GLN A 7 -6.96 9.01 8.14
C GLN A 7 -6.74 8.83 9.64
N GLY A 8 -5.58 9.27 10.13
CA GLY A 8 -5.29 9.20 11.56
C GLY A 8 -3.85 9.54 11.91
N ARG A 9 -3.48 9.27 13.17
CA ARG A 9 -2.14 9.52 13.71
C ARG A 9 -1.54 8.22 14.24
N PHE A 10 -0.22 8.12 14.19
CA PHE A 10 0.48 7.03 14.85
C PHE A 10 0.51 7.27 16.35
N LYS A 11 0.24 6.22 17.13
CA LYS A 11 0.22 6.30 18.61
C LYS A 11 1.61 6.22 19.24
N SER A 12 2.59 5.67 18.51
CA SER A 12 3.94 5.45 19.01
C SER A 12 4.95 6.25 18.18
N PRO A 13 5.92 6.95 18.80
CA PRO A 13 6.90 7.78 18.09
C PRO A 13 7.99 6.98 17.38
N ASN A 14 8.09 5.67 17.63
CA ASN A 14 9.17 4.82 17.11
C ASN A 14 8.70 3.90 15.98
N VAL A 15 7.60 4.25 15.30
CA VAL A 15 7.13 3.48 14.14
C VAL A 15 7.96 3.87 12.92
N LEU A 16 8.92 3.04 12.57
CA LEU A 16 9.78 3.23 11.40
C LEU A 16 8.98 3.15 10.10
N MET A 17 9.11 4.18 9.27
CA MET A 17 8.50 4.21 7.94
C MET A 17 8.99 3.05 7.05
N SER A 18 10.27 2.67 7.20
CA SER A 18 10.91 1.56 6.48
C SER A 18 10.46 0.17 6.93
N ARG A 19 9.70 0.05 8.02
CA ARG A 19 9.19 -1.24 8.54
C ARG A 19 7.68 -1.31 8.63
N CYS A 20 6.99 -0.22 8.34
CA CYS A 20 5.54 -0.20 8.37
C CYS A 20 4.96 -0.82 7.09
N VAL A 21 4.14 -1.84 7.28
CA VAL A 21 3.55 -2.64 6.20
C VAL A 21 2.03 -2.62 6.30
N THR A 22 1.39 -2.80 5.15
CA THR A 22 -0.06 -2.96 5.00
C THR A 22 -0.35 -4.19 4.14
N GLY A 23 -1.51 -4.78 4.35
CA GLY A 23 -2.01 -5.92 3.60
C GLY A 23 -2.85 -6.83 4.48
N GLN A 24 -2.90 -8.10 4.12
CA GLN A 24 -3.73 -9.09 4.80
C GLN A 24 -2.85 -10.12 5.50
N ALA A 25 -3.16 -10.41 6.76
CA ALA A 25 -2.63 -11.53 7.51
C ALA A 25 -3.80 -12.40 7.95
N PHE A 26 -3.58 -13.71 7.95
CA PHE A 26 -4.60 -14.71 8.22
C PHE A 26 -4.17 -15.58 9.39
N ASP A 27 -5.13 -15.95 10.23
CA ASP A 27 -4.88 -16.77 11.42
C ASP A 27 -4.87 -18.27 11.12
N ARG A 28 -5.37 -18.67 9.95
CA ARG A 28 -5.48 -20.06 9.51
C ARG A 28 -4.77 -20.28 8.16
N PRO A 29 -4.26 -21.50 7.93
CA PRO A 29 -3.73 -21.88 6.63
C PRO A 29 -4.76 -21.68 5.52
N ALA A 30 -4.27 -21.24 4.36
CA ALA A 30 -5.08 -21.18 3.16
C ALA A 30 -5.44 -22.61 2.71
N ARG A 31 -6.69 -22.83 2.31
CA ARG A 31 -7.15 -24.11 1.74
C ARG A 31 -7.25 -24.00 0.23
N LYS A 32 -7.35 -25.11 -0.51
CA LYS A 32 -7.70 -25.13 -1.95
C LYS A 32 -7.01 -24.01 -2.78
N LEU A 33 -5.72 -23.77 -2.55
CA LEU A 33 -4.97 -22.76 -3.30
C LEU A 33 -4.97 -23.16 -4.80
N PRO A 34 -5.04 -22.19 -5.73
CA PRO A 34 -4.88 -22.46 -7.15
C PRO A 34 -3.58 -23.20 -7.42
N ALA A 35 -3.51 -23.85 -8.59
CA ALA A 35 -2.29 -24.52 -9.02
C ALA A 35 -1.08 -23.59 -8.88
N ARG A 36 0.06 -24.12 -8.39
CA ARG A 36 1.26 -23.33 -8.04
C ARG A 36 1.71 -22.38 -9.15
N TRP A 37 1.55 -22.76 -10.42
CA TRP A 37 1.91 -21.92 -11.55
C TRP A 37 1.04 -20.65 -11.67
N ILE A 38 -0.25 -20.73 -11.33
CA ILE A 38 -1.18 -19.58 -11.30
C ILE A 38 -0.74 -18.64 -10.19
N LEU A 39 -0.45 -19.19 -9.02
CA LEU A 39 -0.01 -18.39 -7.88
C LEU A 39 1.33 -17.72 -8.14
N SER A 40 2.30 -18.44 -8.71
CA SER A 40 3.58 -17.88 -9.15
C SER A 40 3.39 -16.78 -10.20
N GLY A 41 2.45 -16.95 -11.14
CA GLY A 41 2.09 -15.94 -12.13
C GLY A 41 1.49 -14.67 -11.49
N ALA A 42 0.56 -14.83 -10.55
CA ALA A 42 -0.04 -13.75 -9.79
C ALA A 42 1.00 -13.00 -8.96
N VAL A 43 1.85 -13.73 -8.22
CA VAL A 43 2.95 -13.15 -7.44
C VAL A 43 3.92 -12.40 -8.34
N LYS A 44 4.25 -12.92 -9.53
CA LYS A 44 5.12 -12.25 -10.50
C LYS A 44 4.50 -10.98 -11.10
N LEU A 45 3.18 -10.98 -11.32
CA LEU A 45 2.46 -9.79 -11.76
C LEU A 45 2.43 -8.73 -10.65
N MET A 46 2.09 -9.14 -9.43
CA MET A 46 2.04 -8.24 -8.27
C MET A 46 3.43 -7.72 -7.90
N SER A 47 4.49 -8.53 -8.01
CA SER A 47 5.86 -8.10 -7.71
C SER A 47 6.41 -7.09 -8.72
N ARG A 48 5.92 -7.07 -9.95
CA ARG A 48 6.23 -5.97 -10.90
C ARG A 48 5.62 -4.63 -10.45
N LEU A 49 4.48 -4.66 -9.78
CA LEU A 49 3.79 -3.46 -9.28
C LEU A 49 4.30 -3.04 -7.90
N ALA A 50 4.64 -4.01 -7.06
CA ALA A 50 5.19 -3.84 -5.73
C ALA A 50 6.33 -4.84 -5.52
N PRO A 51 7.58 -4.49 -5.89
CA PRO A 51 8.74 -5.37 -5.76
C PRO A 51 8.99 -5.86 -4.32
N GLN A 52 8.45 -5.12 -3.36
CA GLN A 52 8.60 -5.37 -1.92
C GLN A 52 7.40 -6.10 -1.33
N LEU A 53 6.51 -6.63 -2.16
CA LEU A 53 5.42 -7.48 -1.73
C LEU A 53 5.99 -8.76 -1.11
N GLN A 54 5.71 -8.96 0.16
CA GLN A 54 6.01 -10.16 0.92
C GLN A 54 4.78 -11.07 0.86
N VAL A 55 4.89 -12.16 0.08
CA VAL A 55 3.83 -13.16 -0.02
C VAL A 55 4.29 -14.44 0.67
N GLN A 56 3.50 -14.89 1.64
CA GLN A 56 3.66 -16.20 2.27
C GLN A 56 2.30 -16.89 2.30
N LEU A 57 2.12 -17.89 1.45
CA LEU A 57 0.84 -18.59 1.30
C LEU A 57 0.93 -20.09 1.48
N HIS A 58 2.09 -20.66 1.15
CA HIS A 58 2.31 -22.10 1.21
C HIS A 58 3.04 -22.47 2.48
N ASN A 59 2.72 -23.66 3.00
CA ASN A 59 3.43 -24.30 4.11
C ASN A 59 3.58 -23.39 5.34
N THR A 60 2.57 -22.56 5.60
CA THR A 60 2.51 -21.66 6.75
C THR A 60 1.14 -21.76 7.41
N ASN A 61 1.12 -21.68 8.74
CA ASN A 61 -0.11 -21.61 9.51
C ASN A 61 -0.73 -20.21 9.52
N GLN A 62 0.06 -19.20 9.15
CA GLN A 62 -0.35 -17.81 9.11
C GLN A 62 0.04 -17.21 7.75
N PRO A 63 -0.79 -17.45 6.72
CA PRO A 63 -0.56 -16.87 5.42
C PRO A 63 -0.70 -15.35 5.48
N ARG A 64 0.11 -14.65 4.68
CA ARG A 64 0.11 -13.19 4.64
C ARG A 64 0.54 -12.65 3.29
N PHE A 65 0.01 -11.48 2.97
CA PHE A 65 0.42 -10.64 1.85
C PHE A 65 0.65 -9.25 2.40
N LEU A 66 1.91 -8.88 2.59
CA LEU A 66 2.29 -7.61 3.18
C LEU A 66 3.10 -6.81 2.18
N SER A 67 2.90 -5.50 2.20
CA SER A 67 3.61 -4.56 1.33
C SER A 67 3.94 -3.31 2.13
N PRO A 68 5.02 -2.59 1.80
CA PRO A 68 5.33 -1.34 2.48
C PRO A 68 4.17 -0.35 2.36
N LEU A 69 3.72 0.19 3.48
CA LEU A 69 2.54 1.05 3.56
C LEU A 69 2.62 2.22 2.56
N LEU A 70 3.76 2.92 2.57
CA LEU A 70 4.00 4.13 1.77
C LEU A 70 4.16 3.84 0.28
N SER A 71 4.52 2.62 -0.07
CA SER A 71 4.69 2.18 -1.46
C SER A 71 3.38 1.71 -2.09
N THR A 72 2.46 1.20 -1.26
CA THR A 72 1.17 0.63 -1.68
C THR A 72 0.07 1.68 -1.73
N ALA A 73 0.13 2.70 -0.88
CA ALA A 73 -0.81 3.80 -0.92
C ALA A 73 -0.73 4.53 -2.28
N GLN A 74 -1.89 4.71 -2.91
CA GLN A 74 -2.04 5.46 -4.14
C GLN A 74 -1.78 6.95 -3.91
N THR A 75 -2.21 7.47 -2.76
CA THR A 75 -1.93 8.83 -2.31
C THR A 75 -1.66 8.86 -0.81
N VAL A 76 -0.71 9.71 -0.41
CA VAL A 76 -0.36 9.97 1.00
C VAL A 76 -0.33 11.46 1.24
N LEU A 77 -1.12 11.93 2.21
CA LEU A 77 -1.16 13.33 2.65
C LEU A 77 -0.74 13.46 4.11
N LEU A 78 -0.04 14.55 4.41
CA LEU A 78 0.37 14.92 5.76
C LEU A 78 -0.32 16.23 6.14
N HIS A 79 -0.88 16.29 7.35
CA HIS A 79 -1.39 17.51 7.96
C HIS A 79 -0.83 17.65 9.37
N THR A 80 -0.55 18.89 9.79
CA THR A 80 0.00 19.18 11.12
C THR A 80 -1.01 19.00 12.25
N ASP A 81 -2.30 19.01 11.94
CA ASP A 81 -3.41 18.99 12.89
C ASP A 81 -4.62 18.27 12.23
N ILE A 82 -5.48 17.65 13.04
CA ILE A 82 -6.77 17.10 12.60
C ILE A 82 -7.67 18.20 12.04
N LYS A 83 -7.66 19.41 12.62
CA LYS A 83 -8.48 20.54 12.13
C LYS A 83 -8.03 21.06 10.78
N SER A 84 -6.74 20.91 10.45
CA SER A 84 -6.19 21.26 9.13
C SER A 84 -6.29 20.12 8.13
N SER A 85 -6.65 18.92 8.58
CA SER A 85 -6.92 17.77 7.73
C SER A 85 -8.35 17.87 7.19
N PRO A 86 -8.55 17.86 5.86
CA PRO A 86 -9.89 17.85 5.31
C PRO A 86 -10.63 16.59 5.77
N ALA A 87 -11.95 16.74 5.99
CA ALA A 87 -12.80 15.57 6.20
C ALA A 87 -12.70 14.66 4.97
N ILE A 88 -12.83 13.36 5.20
CA ILE A 88 -12.88 12.38 4.11
C ILE A 88 -14.20 12.64 3.37
N HIS A 89 -14.13 13.38 2.27
CA HIS A 89 -15.24 13.60 1.34
C HIS A 89 -15.15 12.60 0.18
N ASP A 90 -16.25 12.43 -0.56
CA ASP A 90 -16.31 11.57 -1.76
C ASP A 90 -15.42 12.06 -2.92
N ASP A 91 -14.82 13.24 -2.80
CA ASP A 91 -13.90 13.78 -3.79
C ASP A 91 -12.58 12.99 -3.84
N ALA A 92 -12.10 12.73 -5.05
CA ALA A 92 -10.86 12.00 -5.26
C ALA A 92 -9.66 12.74 -4.64
N ILE A 93 -9.00 12.08 -3.69
CA ILE A 93 -7.79 12.58 -3.05
C ILE A 93 -6.66 12.58 -4.09
N LYS A 94 -5.93 13.69 -4.20
CA LYS A 94 -4.85 13.86 -5.19
C LYS A 94 -3.50 13.85 -4.50
N GLU A 95 -2.54 13.19 -5.13
CA GLU A 95 -1.14 13.25 -4.70
C GLU A 95 -0.69 14.73 -4.68
N PRO A 96 -0.12 15.23 -3.57
CA PRO A 96 0.26 16.63 -3.41
C PRO A 96 1.53 16.94 -4.19
N SER A 97 1.76 18.21 -4.53
CA SER A 97 2.99 18.61 -5.24
C SER A 97 4.20 18.45 -4.32
N PRO A 98 5.40 18.07 -4.82
CA PRO A 98 6.59 17.96 -3.99
C PRO A 98 6.98 19.26 -3.25
N ILE A 99 6.44 20.42 -3.66
CA ILE A 99 6.65 21.72 -3.01
C ILE A 99 5.64 22.02 -1.89
N GLU A 100 4.51 21.33 -1.85
CA GLU A 100 3.48 21.51 -0.83
C GLU A 100 3.92 20.87 0.49
N SER A 101 3.55 21.50 1.62
CA SER A 101 3.86 20.99 2.96
C SER A 101 3.17 19.67 3.29
N THR A 102 2.08 19.35 2.58
CA THR A 102 1.33 18.10 2.74
C THR A 102 1.98 16.90 2.06
N SER A 103 3.08 17.12 1.31
CA SER A 103 3.75 16.10 0.52
C SER A 103 4.77 15.29 1.32
N LEU A 104 4.55 13.97 1.35
CA LEU A 104 5.47 13.01 1.94
C LEU A 104 6.86 12.99 1.25
N ILE A 105 6.95 13.38 -0.02
CA ILE A 105 8.23 13.41 -0.76
C ILE A 105 9.26 14.30 -0.05
N GLN A 106 8.82 15.39 0.60
CA GLN A 106 9.72 16.28 1.33
C GLN A 106 10.33 15.59 2.56
N VAL A 107 9.55 14.75 3.24
CA VAL A 107 10.02 13.98 4.39
C VAL A 107 10.97 12.86 3.96
N LEU A 108 10.65 12.17 2.86
CA LEU A 108 11.47 11.06 2.37
C LEU A 108 12.77 11.52 1.68
N GLN A 109 12.79 12.73 1.14
CA GLN A 109 13.90 13.27 0.37
C GLN A 109 14.17 14.74 0.74
N PRO A 110 14.56 15.05 1.99
CA PRO A 110 14.68 16.43 2.48
C PRO A 110 15.74 17.24 1.73
N ASN A 111 16.78 16.57 1.22
CA ASN A 111 17.89 17.19 0.49
C ASN A 111 17.69 17.23 -1.04
N ALA A 112 16.57 16.71 -1.57
CA ALA A 112 16.32 16.74 -3.00
C ALA A 112 15.87 18.13 -3.45
N GLN A 113 16.34 18.57 -4.62
CA GLN A 113 15.86 19.81 -5.22
C GLN A 113 14.34 19.77 -5.41
N LYS A 114 13.69 20.84 -4.95
CA LYS A 114 12.24 21.06 -5.04
C LYS A 114 11.86 21.43 -6.48
N THR A 115 11.92 20.46 -7.38
CA THR A 115 11.45 20.65 -8.75
C THR A 115 9.93 20.46 -8.80
N PRO A 116 9.18 21.40 -9.40
CA PRO A 116 7.75 21.24 -9.59
C PRO A 116 7.49 20.08 -10.56
N ILE A 117 6.72 19.09 -10.11
CA ILE A 117 6.28 17.96 -10.93
C ILE A 117 4.80 18.17 -11.22
N LYS A 118 4.47 18.46 -12.49
CA LYS A 118 3.10 18.80 -12.90
C LYS A 118 2.16 17.58 -12.90
N SER A 119 2.66 16.41 -13.28
CA SER A 119 1.87 15.18 -13.41
C SER A 119 1.62 14.49 -12.07
N ILE A 120 0.35 14.17 -11.75
CA ILE A 120 -0.02 13.34 -10.58
C ILE A 120 0.68 11.98 -10.63
N THR A 121 0.72 11.35 -11.81
CA THR A 121 1.31 10.03 -12.00
C THR A 121 2.81 10.04 -11.69
N ASP A 122 3.52 11.10 -12.09
CA ASP A 122 4.96 11.20 -11.84
C ASP A 122 5.26 11.49 -10.37
N ARG A 123 4.41 12.27 -9.70
CA ARG A 123 4.49 12.48 -8.25
C ARG A 123 4.33 11.17 -7.49
N ARG A 124 3.31 10.38 -7.83
CA ARG A 124 3.08 9.05 -7.26
C ARG A 124 4.28 8.12 -7.47
N LYS A 125 4.82 8.06 -8.69
CA LYS A 125 6.03 7.29 -9.00
C LYS A 125 7.24 7.74 -8.18
N LYS A 126 7.44 9.06 -8.03
CA LYS A 126 8.56 9.61 -7.25
C LYS A 126 8.43 9.26 -5.76
N ARG A 127 7.27 9.46 -5.14
CA ARG A 127 7.01 9.05 -3.75
C ARG A 127 7.24 7.55 -3.58
N LYS A 128 6.67 6.74 -4.47
CA LYS A 128 6.82 5.29 -4.42
C LYS A 128 8.29 4.88 -4.51
N LYS A 129 9.05 5.44 -5.44
CA LYS A 129 10.49 5.15 -5.58
C LYS A 129 11.28 5.54 -4.31
N ALA A 130 10.99 6.69 -3.72
CA ALA A 130 11.64 7.12 -2.48
C ALA A 130 11.30 6.18 -1.31
N SER A 131 10.02 5.80 -1.18
CA SER A 131 9.52 4.87 -0.17
C SER A 131 10.12 3.47 -0.34
N ASP A 132 10.16 2.98 -1.57
CA ASP A 132 10.79 1.70 -1.90
C ASP A 132 12.28 1.74 -1.53
N SER A 133 13.01 2.80 -1.89
CA SER A 133 14.42 2.95 -1.51
C SER A 133 14.63 2.90 0.00
N LEU A 134 13.80 3.62 0.77
CA LEU A 134 13.84 3.66 2.23
C LEU A 134 13.67 2.25 2.84
N PHE A 135 12.69 1.50 2.32
CA PHE A 135 12.38 0.16 2.80
C PHE A 135 13.49 -0.84 2.47
N VAL A 136 14.08 -0.80 1.26
CA VAL A 136 15.22 -1.66 0.88
C VAL A 136 16.43 -1.38 1.77
N GLN A 137 16.72 -0.11 2.02
CA GLN A 137 17.86 0.31 2.85
C GLN A 137 17.63 0.01 4.34
N GLN A 138 16.40 -0.35 4.73
CA GLN A 138 15.97 -0.50 6.12
C GLN A 138 16.39 0.70 6.98
N ASP A 139 16.28 1.92 6.42
CA ASP A 139 16.72 3.13 7.11
C ASP A 139 15.94 3.27 8.43
N SER A 140 16.67 3.30 9.53
CA SER A 140 16.14 3.37 10.89
C SER A 140 15.93 4.81 11.39
N LYS A 141 16.17 5.82 10.55
CA LYS A 141 16.11 7.23 10.96
C LYS A 141 14.74 7.86 10.79
N LEU A 142 13.94 7.41 9.81
CA LEU A 142 12.63 8.01 9.53
C LEU A 142 11.52 7.25 10.26
N CYS A 143 10.94 7.92 11.26
CA CYS A 143 9.74 7.49 11.97
C CYS A 143 8.51 8.28 11.49
N PHE A 144 7.33 7.67 11.62
CA PHE A 144 6.09 8.43 11.62
C PHE A 144 6.00 9.30 12.86
N ASP A 145 5.55 10.54 12.67
CA ASP A 145 5.37 11.51 13.73
C ASP A 145 3.99 11.33 14.41
N THR A 146 3.92 11.56 15.71
CA THR A 146 2.69 11.35 16.50
C THR A 146 1.77 12.58 16.50
N SER A 147 2.29 13.74 16.10
CA SER A 147 1.50 14.98 15.95
C SER A 147 0.90 15.11 14.55
N THR A 148 1.53 14.51 13.54
CA THR A 148 1.12 14.55 12.14
C THR A 148 -0.05 13.62 11.87
N VAL A 149 -1.08 14.14 11.20
CA VAL A 149 -2.19 13.38 10.64
C VAL A 149 -1.82 12.89 9.25
N TYR A 150 -1.87 11.58 9.07
CA TYR A 150 -1.62 10.92 7.79
C TYR A 150 -2.95 10.50 7.17
N THR A 151 -3.12 10.78 5.89
CA THR A 151 -4.21 10.21 5.08
C THR A 151 -3.62 9.30 4.03
N PHE A 152 -4.05 8.04 4.02
CA PHE A 152 -3.65 7.02 3.05
C PHE A 152 -4.86 6.64 2.19
N GLU A 153 -4.71 6.73 0.88
CA GLU A 153 -5.72 6.31 -0.08
C GLU A 153 -5.26 5.05 -0.83
N PHE A 154 -6.13 4.05 -0.94
CA PHE A 154 -5.88 2.80 -1.65
C PHE A 154 -6.97 2.54 -2.71
N TYR A 155 -6.54 2.10 -3.90
CA TYR A 155 -7.44 1.57 -4.93
C TYR A 155 -7.14 0.09 -5.17
N GLN A 156 -8.05 -0.79 -4.76
CA GLN A 156 -7.95 -2.22 -5.08
C GLN A 156 -8.81 -2.51 -6.31
N HIS A 157 -8.23 -2.41 -7.50
CA HIS A 157 -8.89 -2.77 -8.76
C HIS A 157 -8.81 -4.27 -9.07
N LEU A 158 -7.90 -5.00 -8.39
CA LEU A 158 -7.71 -6.44 -8.58
C LEU A 158 -8.68 -7.29 -7.76
N LEU A 159 -9.20 -6.74 -6.66
CA LEU A 159 -10.15 -7.41 -5.77
C LEU A 159 -11.57 -7.05 -6.16
N LEU A 160 -12.34 -8.06 -6.55
CA LEU A 160 -13.77 -7.99 -6.78
C LEU A 160 -14.46 -8.39 -5.48
N MET A 161 -14.76 -7.41 -4.63
CA MET A 161 -15.37 -7.63 -3.31
C MET A 161 -16.71 -8.37 -3.39
N ASP A 162 -17.56 -7.97 -4.35
CA ASP A 162 -18.90 -8.57 -4.55
C ASP A 162 -18.83 -10.06 -4.88
N GLU A 163 -17.73 -10.49 -5.52
CA GLU A 163 -17.50 -11.88 -5.92
C GLU A 163 -16.52 -12.61 -5.00
N MET A 164 -15.95 -11.92 -4.01
CA MET A 164 -14.81 -12.37 -3.22
C MET A 164 -13.77 -13.06 -4.11
N ALA A 165 -13.33 -12.37 -5.17
CA ALA A 165 -12.47 -12.94 -6.21
C ALA A 165 -11.36 -11.98 -6.64
N LEU A 166 -10.22 -12.53 -7.08
CA LEU A 166 -9.17 -11.78 -7.76
C LEU A 166 -9.35 -11.87 -9.27
N ASN A 167 -9.36 -10.72 -9.95
CA ASN A 167 -9.28 -10.69 -11.40
C ASN A 167 -7.83 -10.48 -11.85
N LEU A 168 -7.19 -11.56 -12.30
CA LEU A 168 -5.79 -11.55 -12.73
C LEU A 168 -5.64 -11.37 -14.26
N GLY A 169 -6.74 -11.10 -14.96
CA GLY A 169 -6.78 -10.96 -16.40
C GLY A 169 -6.77 -12.32 -17.13
N LYS A 170 -7.18 -12.30 -18.41
CA LYS A 170 -7.36 -13.53 -19.22
C LYS A 170 -6.10 -14.38 -19.32
N ALA A 171 -4.92 -13.76 -19.36
CA ALA A 171 -3.63 -14.46 -19.46
C ALA A 171 -3.27 -15.30 -18.22
N LEU A 172 -3.88 -15.03 -17.06
CA LEU A 172 -3.64 -15.77 -15.81
C LEU A 172 -4.88 -16.56 -15.37
N GLY A 173 -5.73 -16.95 -16.32
CA GLY A 173 -6.94 -17.74 -16.05
C GLY A 173 -8.15 -16.91 -15.59
N GLY A 174 -8.10 -15.59 -15.73
CA GLY A 174 -9.25 -14.72 -15.46
C GLY A 174 -9.50 -14.50 -13.97
N LYS A 175 -10.73 -14.76 -13.53
CA LYS A 175 -11.18 -14.55 -12.14
C LYS A 175 -10.97 -15.82 -11.31
N HIS A 176 -10.39 -15.66 -10.13
CA HIS A 176 -10.18 -16.75 -9.18
C HIS A 176 -10.88 -16.43 -7.87
N SER A 177 -11.78 -17.32 -7.43
CA SER A 177 -12.49 -17.15 -6.17
C SER A 177 -11.52 -17.27 -4.99
N LEU A 178 -11.59 -16.31 -4.07
CA LEU A 178 -10.83 -16.30 -2.82
C LEU A 178 -11.54 -17.11 -1.73
N ALA A 179 -12.87 -17.23 -1.73
CA ALA A 179 -13.60 -17.87 -0.64
C ALA A 179 -13.11 -19.30 -0.30
N PRO A 180 -12.83 -20.20 -1.26
CA PRO A 180 -12.25 -21.51 -0.97
C PRO A 180 -10.83 -21.42 -0.39
N MET A 181 -10.09 -20.37 -0.77
CA MET A 181 -8.72 -20.09 -0.33
C MET A 181 -8.68 -19.60 1.11
N LEU A 182 -9.67 -18.78 1.45
CA LEU A 182 -9.77 -18.13 2.74
C LEU A 182 -10.20 -19.09 3.85
N ASN A 183 -10.66 -20.33 3.64
CA ASN A 183 -10.94 -21.23 4.79
C ASN A 183 -11.88 -20.60 5.87
N GLY A 184 -12.85 -19.79 5.43
CA GLY A 184 -13.83 -19.14 6.30
C GLY A 184 -13.30 -18.02 7.21
N GLN A 185 -12.09 -17.50 6.96
CA GLN A 185 -11.60 -16.26 7.58
C GLN A 185 -11.97 -15.05 6.70
N PRO A 186 -12.19 -13.88 7.32
CA PRO A 186 -12.58 -12.65 6.63
C PRO A 186 -11.54 -12.17 5.61
#